data_AF-A0A226WV12-F1
#
_entry.id   AF-A0A226WV12-F1
#
_cell.length_a   1.000
_cell.length_b   1.000
_cell.length_c   1.000
_cell.angle_alpha   90.00
_cell.angle_beta   90.00
_cell.angle_gamma   90.00
#
_symmetry.space_group_name_H-M   'P 1'
#
loop_
_entity.id
_entity.type
_entity.pdbx_description
1 polymer ?
#
loop_
_entity_poly.entity_id
_entity_poly.type
_entity_poly.pdbx_seq_one_letter_code
_entity_poly.pdbx_strand_id
1 'polypeptide(L)'
;MGGGSVGILAVILVALHFGSLEKMVQLVRSARPAWLVGALFVQAGTYIRAAFVWLQALNRAGHPLPLRVLVPLGVAKVFTDQVLPSGGISGTMLVVRGLIRRHVPAEIAMAAMLVGLVSYDIAYLIVVLASARMLWLQQRLDLPLSIGVSIFVVVTVAVPAAVLGLKKGPRTF
;
A
#
# COMPACT_ATOMS: atom_id res chain seq x y z
N MET A 1 -46.26 3.70 7.72
CA MET A 1 -45.75 5.01 7.27
C MET A 1 -44.21 5.01 7.23
N GLY A 2 -43.58 4.17 6.38
CA GLY A 2 -42.12 3.93 6.41
C GLY A 2 -41.34 4.32 5.13
N GLY A 3 -41.97 4.95 4.15
CA GLY A 3 -41.33 5.27 2.86
C GLY A 3 -40.67 6.66 2.78
N GLY A 4 -41.09 7.62 3.63
CA GLY A 4 -40.61 9.01 3.56
C GLY A 4 -39.16 9.18 4.02
N SER A 5 -38.72 8.41 5.01
CA SER A 5 -37.38 8.52 5.60
C SER A 5 -36.27 8.04 4.66
N VAL A 6 -36.56 7.03 3.83
CA VAL A 6 -35.62 6.46 2.86
C VAL A 6 -35.40 7.42 1.68
N GLY A 7 -36.46 8.09 1.21
CA GLY A 7 -36.37 9.11 0.17
C GLY A 7 -35.52 10.31 0.61
N ILE A 8 -35.71 10.78 1.85
CA ILE A 8 -34.92 11.89 2.40
C ILE A 8 -33.45 11.49 2.57
N LEU A 9 -33.16 10.28 3.06
CA LEU A 9 -31.79 9.79 3.20
C LEU A 9 -31.09 9.64 1.85
N ALA A 10 -31.79 9.13 0.83
CA ALA A 10 -31.26 9.02 -0.53
C ALA A 10 -30.97 10.39 -1.15
N VAL A 11 -31.87 11.37 -0.96
CA VAL A 11 -31.67 12.75 -1.43
C VAL A 11 -30.51 13.42 -0.70
N ILE A 12 -30.34 13.20 0.60
CA ILE A 12 -29.19 13.71 1.37
C ILE A 12 -27.88 13.08 0.88
N LEU A 13 -27.84 11.76 0.66
CA LEU A 13 -26.65 11.08 0.15
C LEU A 13 -26.28 11.56 -1.25
N VAL A 14 -27.28 11.69 -2.13
CA VAL A 14 -27.11 12.21 -3.49
C VAL A 14 -26.65 13.67 -3.46
N ALA A 15 -27.28 14.53 -2.66
CA ALA A 15 -26.91 15.94 -2.54
C ALA A 15 -25.51 16.15 -1.93
N LEU A 16 -25.10 15.32 -0.96
CA LEU A 16 -23.73 15.33 -0.42
C LEU A 16 -22.72 14.83 -1.46
N HIS A 17 -23.09 13.87 -2.31
CA HIS A 17 -22.24 13.39 -3.40
C HIS A 17 -22.08 14.45 -4.49
N PHE A 18 -23.14 15.12 -4.91
CA PHE A 18 -23.08 16.20 -5.91
C PHE A 18 -22.44 17.48 -5.39
N GLY A 19 -22.70 17.87 -4.13
CA GLY A 19 -22.05 19.02 -3.49
C GLY A 19 -20.56 18.82 -3.23
N SER A 20 -20.10 17.57 -3.10
CA SER A 20 -18.67 17.24 -3.04
C SER A 20 -18.01 17.21 -4.42
N LEU A 21 -18.74 16.83 -5.48
CA LEU A 21 -18.26 16.89 -6.87
C LEU A 21 -18.06 18.33 -7.35
N GLU A 22 -19.00 19.24 -7.09
CA GLU A 22 -18.82 20.67 -7.42
C GLU A 22 -17.64 21.28 -6.66
N LYS A 23 -17.48 20.96 -5.38
CA LYS A 23 -16.31 21.37 -4.59
C LYS A 23 -15.02 20.76 -5.13
N MET A 24 -15.02 19.49 -5.55
CA MET A 24 -13.87 18.87 -6.24
C MET A 24 -13.55 19.59 -7.55
N VAL A 25 -14.54 19.94 -8.37
CA VAL A 25 -14.32 20.68 -9.62
C VAL A 25 -13.79 22.09 -9.34
N GLN A 26 -14.29 22.78 -8.32
CA GLN A 26 -13.75 24.08 -7.90
C GLN A 26 -12.32 23.97 -7.35
N LEU A 27 -12.01 22.91 -6.58
CA LEU A 27 -10.67 22.60 -6.09
C LEU A 27 -9.72 22.27 -7.25
N VAL A 28 -10.16 21.51 -8.25
CA VAL A 28 -9.37 21.19 -9.46
C VAL A 28 -9.13 22.44 -10.31
N ARG A 29 -10.13 23.32 -10.44
CA ARG A 29 -10.00 24.60 -11.16
C ARG A 29 -9.06 25.61 -10.47
N SER A 30 -9.00 25.57 -9.13
CA SER A 30 -8.11 26.42 -8.33
C SER A 30 -6.76 25.76 -8.03
N ALA A 31 -6.61 24.46 -8.29
CA ALA A 31 -5.35 23.74 -8.11
C ALA A 31 -4.30 24.26 -9.08
N ARG A 32 -3.16 24.71 -8.55
CA ARG A 32 -2.03 25.07 -9.40
C ARG A 32 -1.47 23.80 -10.03
N PRO A 33 -1.34 23.71 -11.37
CA PRO A 33 -0.90 22.50 -12.06
C PRO A 33 0.50 22.03 -11.64
N ALA A 34 1.34 22.94 -11.15
CA ALA A 34 2.65 22.61 -10.57
C ALA A 34 2.56 21.58 -9.42
N TRP A 35 1.52 21.65 -8.57
CA TRP A 35 1.33 20.68 -7.48
C TRP A 35 0.92 19.31 -7.99
N LEU A 36 0.16 19.23 -9.09
CA LEU A 36 -0.19 17.96 -9.73
C LEU A 36 1.04 17.28 -10.33
N VAL A 37 1.91 18.07 -10.96
CA VAL A 37 3.20 17.58 -11.47
C VAL A 37 4.08 17.10 -10.31
N GLY A 38 4.15 17.85 -9.22
CA GLY A 38 4.86 17.44 -8.01
C GLY A 38 4.32 16.13 -7.42
N ALA A 39 2.99 16.00 -7.31
CA ALA A 39 2.34 14.77 -6.86
C ALA A 39 2.66 13.59 -7.78
N LEU A 40 2.67 13.80 -9.11
CA LEU A 40 3.03 12.76 -10.07
C LEU A 40 4.48 12.28 -9.89
N PHE A 41 5.43 13.19 -9.65
CA PHE A 41 6.81 12.82 -9.36
C PHE A 41 6.96 12.05 -8.04
N VAL A 42 6.29 12.50 -6.98
CA VAL A 42 6.27 11.79 -5.70
C VAL A 42 5.67 10.40 -5.87
N GLN A 43 4.55 10.30 -6.58
CA GLN A 43 3.88 9.04 -6.88
C GLN A 43 4.77 8.11 -7.70
N ALA A 44 5.44 8.61 -8.75
CA ALA A 44 6.40 7.84 -9.54
C ALA A 44 7.55 7.29 -8.67
N GLY A 45 8.02 8.11 -7.72
CA GLY A 45 9.02 7.69 -6.73
C GLY A 45 8.58 6.48 -5.90
N THR A 46 7.29 6.32 -5.60
CA THR A 46 6.79 5.16 -4.86
C THR A 46 6.94 3.85 -5.64
N TYR A 47 6.62 3.86 -6.94
CA TYR A 47 6.77 2.69 -7.82
C TYR A 47 8.22 2.31 -8.01
N ILE A 48 9.08 3.32 -8.19
CA ILE A 48 10.53 3.14 -8.34
C ILE A 48 11.11 2.54 -7.05
N ARG A 49 10.72 3.04 -5.87
CA ARG A 49 11.15 2.49 -4.56
C ARG A 49 10.76 1.03 -4.39
N ALA A 50 9.53 0.65 -4.74
CA ALA A 50 9.11 -0.74 -4.71
C ALA A 50 9.98 -1.63 -5.62
N ALA A 51 10.24 -1.18 -6.85
CA ALA A 51 11.11 -1.89 -7.79
C ALA A 51 12.56 -2.01 -7.29
N PHE A 52 13.09 -1.00 -6.59
CA PHE A 52 14.43 -1.04 -6.00
C PHE A 52 14.57 -2.08 -4.89
N VAL A 53 13.54 -2.29 -4.07
CA VAL A 53 13.57 -3.35 -3.04
C VAL A 53 13.68 -4.72 -3.69
N TRP A 54 12.90 -4.98 -4.75
CA TRP A 54 12.98 -6.22 -5.50
C TRP A 54 14.28 -6.38 -6.25
N LEU A 55 14.80 -5.31 -6.88
CA LEU A 55 16.11 -5.31 -7.52
C LEU A 55 17.19 -5.79 -6.54
N GLN A 56 17.22 -5.23 -5.34
CA GLN A 56 18.19 -5.61 -4.32
C GLN A 56 18.03 -7.06 -3.85
N ALA A 57 16.79 -7.52 -3.65
CA ALA A 57 16.52 -8.89 -3.25
C ALA A 57 16.95 -9.89 -4.34
N LEU A 58 16.63 -9.60 -5.60
CA LEU A 58 16.98 -10.41 -6.76
C LEU A 58 18.49 -10.43 -7.03
N ASN A 59 19.16 -9.29 -6.91
CA ASN A 59 20.62 -9.20 -7.03
C ASN A 59 21.32 -10.05 -5.97
N ARG A 60 20.87 -9.99 -4.71
CA ARG A 60 21.42 -10.82 -3.63
C ARG A 60 21.16 -12.32 -3.83
N ALA A 61 20.10 -12.67 -4.55
CA ALA A 61 19.76 -14.05 -4.86
C ALA A 61 20.42 -14.57 -6.16
N GLY A 62 21.24 -13.76 -6.85
CA GLY A 62 21.93 -14.17 -8.08
C GLY A 62 21.07 -14.12 -9.36
N HIS A 63 19.89 -13.48 -9.32
CA HIS A 63 18.99 -13.34 -10.47
C HIS A 63 18.74 -11.86 -10.82
N PRO A 64 19.78 -11.11 -11.25
CA PRO A 64 19.65 -9.69 -11.51
C PRO A 64 18.67 -9.41 -12.66
N LEU A 65 17.74 -8.47 -12.44
CA LEU A 65 16.84 -7.95 -13.46
C LEU A 65 16.96 -6.44 -13.54
N PRO A 66 16.93 -5.83 -14.74
CA PRO A 66 17.09 -4.38 -14.85
C PRO A 66 15.84 -3.65 -14.34
N LEU A 67 16.02 -2.45 -13.77
CA LEU A 67 14.91 -1.65 -13.21
C LEU A 67 13.79 -1.37 -14.22
N ARG A 68 14.12 -1.20 -15.51
CA ARG A 68 13.13 -1.02 -16.59
C ARG A 68 12.13 -2.18 -16.70
N VAL A 69 12.49 -3.35 -16.20
CA VAL A 69 11.61 -4.53 -16.14
C VAL A 69 10.79 -4.56 -14.84
N LEU A 70 11.38 -4.12 -13.72
CA LEU A 70 10.75 -4.18 -12.41
C LEU A 70 9.75 -3.05 -12.16
N VAL A 71 10.01 -1.84 -12.67
CA VAL A 71 9.13 -0.68 -12.50
C VAL A 71 7.72 -0.93 -13.07
N PRO A 72 7.54 -1.45 -14.30
CA PRO A 72 6.21 -1.77 -14.82
C PRO A 72 5.47 -2.84 -13.98
N LEU A 73 6.20 -3.81 -13.41
CA LEU A 73 5.62 -4.79 -12.50
C LEU A 73 5.13 -4.14 -11.20
N GLY A 74 5.87 -3.14 -10.69
CA GLY A 74 5.48 -2.34 -9.53
C GLY A 74 4.21 -1.53 -9.77
N VAL A 75 4.11 -0.88 -10.93
CA VAL A 75 2.90 -0.17 -11.35
C VAL A 75 1.71 -1.13 -11.44
N ALA A 76 1.89 -2.26 -12.13
CA ALA A 76 0.84 -3.27 -12.27
C ALA A 76 0.39 -3.83 -10.91
N LYS A 77 1.32 -4.07 -9.97
CA LYS A 77 1.00 -4.49 -8.60
C LYS A 77 0.08 -3.46 -7.92
N VAL A 78 0.52 -2.21 -7.84
CA VAL A 78 -0.22 -1.18 -7.09
C VAL A 78 -1.58 -0.91 -7.71
N PHE A 79 -1.66 -0.86 -9.04
CA PHE A 79 -2.94 -0.75 -9.73
C PHE A 79 -3.86 -1.92 -9.39
N THR A 80 -3.35 -3.14 -9.45
CA THR A 80 -4.12 -4.36 -9.13
C THR A 80 -4.58 -4.37 -7.68
N ASP A 81 -3.73 -3.95 -6.75
CA ASP A 81 -4.05 -3.87 -5.32
C ASP A 81 -5.12 -2.81 -5.03
N GLN A 82 -5.20 -1.75 -5.84
CA GLN A 82 -6.23 -0.71 -5.71
C GLN A 82 -7.56 -1.10 -6.36
N VAL A 83 -7.53 -1.86 -7.45
CA VAL A 83 -8.73 -2.26 -8.20
C VAL A 83 -9.38 -3.51 -7.62
N LEU A 84 -8.59 -4.48 -7.16
CA LEU A 84 -9.09 -5.74 -6.64
C LEU A 84 -9.05 -5.75 -5.10
N PRO A 85 -10.18 -5.96 -4.41
CA PRO A 85 -10.25 -6.01 -2.95
C PRO A 85 -9.69 -7.34 -2.41
N SER A 86 -8.41 -7.60 -2.67
CA SER A 86 -7.71 -8.86 -2.37
C SER A 86 -6.73 -8.74 -1.20
N GLY A 87 -6.67 -7.57 -0.55
CA GLY A 87 -5.67 -7.30 0.50
C GLY A 87 -4.22 -7.36 0.00
N GLY A 88 -3.99 -7.08 -1.29
CA GLY A 88 -2.65 -7.08 -1.89
C GLY A 88 -2.16 -8.44 -2.41
N ILE A 89 -2.95 -9.51 -2.25
CA ILE A 89 -2.59 -10.85 -2.71
C ILE A 89 -2.55 -10.91 -4.25
N SER A 90 -3.53 -10.30 -4.93
CA SER A 90 -3.61 -10.35 -6.38
C SER A 90 -2.46 -9.63 -7.07
N GLY A 91 -2.09 -8.43 -6.62
CA GLY A 91 -0.92 -7.73 -7.17
C GLY A 91 0.39 -8.45 -6.86
N THR A 92 0.50 -9.08 -5.68
CA THR A 92 1.66 -9.90 -5.33
C THR A 92 1.82 -11.08 -6.27
N MET A 93 0.75 -11.84 -6.52
CA MET A 93 0.79 -12.98 -7.44
C MET A 93 1.05 -12.53 -8.88
N LEU A 94 0.56 -11.37 -9.30
CA LEU A 94 0.87 -10.78 -10.60
C LEU A 94 2.38 -10.58 -10.76
N VAL A 95 3.06 -10.01 -9.76
CA VAL A 95 4.52 -9.80 -9.81
C VAL A 95 5.25 -11.15 -9.80
N VAL A 96 4.86 -12.10 -8.94
CA VAL A 96 5.46 -13.44 -8.88
C VAL A 96 5.38 -14.12 -10.24
N ARG A 97 4.19 -14.16 -10.87
CA ARG A 97 4.01 -14.70 -12.21
C ARG A 97 4.84 -13.94 -13.25
N GLY A 98 4.93 -12.62 -13.12
CA GLY A 98 5.76 -11.76 -13.95
C GLY A 98 7.25 -12.11 -13.87
N LEU A 99 7.77 -12.41 -12.68
CA LEU A 99 9.15 -12.83 -12.45
C LEU A 99 9.41 -14.24 -12.96
N ILE A 100 8.49 -15.18 -12.72
CA ILE A 100 8.59 -16.57 -13.22
C ILE A 100 8.64 -16.60 -14.75
N ARG A 101 7.80 -15.80 -15.43
CA ARG A 101 7.84 -15.64 -16.90
C ARG A 101 9.18 -15.10 -17.43
N ARG A 102 10.03 -14.56 -16.55
CA ARG A 102 11.36 -14.05 -16.86
C ARG A 102 12.47 -14.98 -16.32
N HIS A 103 12.14 -16.25 -16.09
CA HIS A 103 13.06 -17.30 -15.65
C HIS A 103 13.62 -17.09 -14.23
N VAL A 104 12.95 -16.32 -13.38
CA VAL A 104 13.27 -16.28 -11.94
C VAL A 104 12.61 -17.48 -11.26
N PRO A 105 13.35 -18.30 -10.50
CA PRO A 105 12.77 -19.40 -9.73
C PRO A 105 11.65 -18.92 -8.80
N ALA A 106 10.58 -19.70 -8.68
CA ALA A 106 9.40 -19.32 -7.91
C ALA A 106 9.73 -19.00 -6.44
N GLU A 107 10.66 -19.77 -5.83
CA GLU A 107 11.13 -19.54 -4.46
C GLU A 107 11.78 -18.16 -4.29
N ILE A 108 12.59 -17.74 -5.27
CA ILE A 108 13.29 -16.46 -5.27
C ILE A 108 12.31 -15.31 -5.54
N ALA A 109 11.36 -15.51 -6.45
CA ALA A 109 10.29 -14.55 -6.71
C ALA A 109 9.44 -14.30 -5.46
N MET A 110 9.02 -15.38 -4.77
CA MET A 110 8.30 -15.29 -3.50
C MET A 110 9.14 -14.63 -2.41
N ALA A 111 10.41 -14.98 -2.28
CA ALA A 111 11.32 -14.35 -1.33
C ALA A 111 11.47 -12.85 -1.57
N ALA A 112 11.62 -12.41 -2.83
CA ALA A 112 11.67 -11.00 -3.20
C ALA A 112 10.38 -10.26 -2.81
N MET A 113 9.21 -10.89 -2.98
CA MET A 113 7.94 -10.32 -2.54
C MET A 113 7.82 -10.25 -1.03
N LEU A 114 8.27 -11.26 -0.29
CA LEU A 114 8.31 -11.26 1.16
C LEU A 114 9.22 -10.17 1.72
N VAL A 115 10.42 -10.02 1.15
CA VAL A 115 11.33 -8.91 1.50
C VAL A 115 10.66 -7.56 1.23
N GLY A 116 9.95 -7.44 0.10
CA GLY A 116 9.15 -6.25 -0.22
C GLY A 116 8.08 -5.93 0.82
N LEU A 117 7.28 -6.93 1.21
CA LEU A 117 6.23 -6.81 2.22
C LEU A 117 6.80 -6.36 3.56
N VAL A 118 7.80 -7.07 4.07
CA VAL A 118 8.43 -6.76 5.37
C VAL A 118 9.08 -5.38 5.35
N SER A 119 9.76 -5.01 4.26
CA SER A 119 10.38 -3.68 4.13
C SER A 119 9.33 -2.58 4.13
N TYR A 120 8.20 -2.79 3.45
CA TYR A 120 7.08 -1.86 3.45
C TYR A 120 6.47 -1.71 4.84
N ASP A 121 6.15 -2.82 5.51
CA ASP A 121 5.53 -2.81 6.84
C ASP A 121 6.44 -2.15 7.89
N ILE A 122 7.75 -2.44 7.88
CA ILE A 122 8.71 -1.79 8.76
C ILE A 122 8.79 -0.28 8.49
N ALA A 123 8.92 0.12 7.22
CA ALA A 123 8.99 1.53 6.86
C ALA A 123 7.73 2.28 7.30
N TYR A 124 6.56 1.68 7.09
CA TYR A 124 5.28 2.27 7.47
C TYR A 124 5.13 2.36 8.99
N LEU A 125 5.53 1.31 9.72
CA LEU A 125 5.54 1.29 11.18
C LEU A 125 6.43 2.41 11.74
N ILE A 126 7.63 2.60 11.20
CA ILE A 126 8.54 3.69 11.61
C ILE A 126 7.86 5.05 11.41
N VAL A 127 7.25 5.29 10.25
CA VAL A 127 6.59 6.56 9.93
C VAL A 127 5.39 6.81 10.84
N VAL A 128 4.55 5.80 11.09
CA VAL A 128 3.39 5.91 11.98
C VAL A 128 3.81 6.18 13.42
N LEU A 129 4.81 5.46 13.94
CA LEU A 129 5.31 5.69 15.29
C LEU A 129 5.98 7.07 15.43
N ALA A 130 6.74 7.50 14.44
CA ALA A 130 7.33 8.85 14.43
C ALA A 130 6.23 9.94 14.41
N SER A 131 5.19 9.74 13.61
CA SER A 131 4.05 10.67 13.53
C SER A 131 3.25 10.70 14.83
N ALA A 132 2.96 9.54 15.42
CA ALA A 132 2.29 9.44 16.72
C ALA A 132 3.12 10.10 17.82
N ARG A 133 4.45 9.91 17.81
CA ARG A 133 5.37 10.60 18.72
C ARG A 133 5.33 12.12 18.53
N MET A 134 5.31 12.61 17.29
CA MET A 134 5.20 14.04 17.02
C MET A 134 3.89 14.62 17.57
N LEU A 135 2.76 13.93 17.37
CA LEU A 135 1.45 14.35 17.88
C LEU A 135 1.38 14.32 19.41
N TRP A 136 2.00 13.32 20.03
CA TRP A 136 2.17 13.25 21.48
C TRP A 136 2.92 14.48 22.00
N LEU A 137 4.06 14.82 21.38
CA LEU A 137 4.86 15.98 21.78
C LEU A 137 4.09 17.31 21.62
N GLN A 138 3.16 17.37 20.67
CA GLN A 138 2.28 18.53 20.46
C GLN A 138 1.02 18.53 21.35
N GLN A 139 0.82 17.54 22.23
CA GLN A 139 -0.41 17.36 23.02
C GLN A 139 -1.67 17.26 22.17
N ARG A 140 -1.55 16.69 20.95
CA ARG A 140 -2.63 16.51 19.97
C ARG A 140 -3.00 15.04 19.74
N LEU A 141 -2.55 14.14 20.61
CA LEU A 141 -2.86 12.74 20.50
C LEU A 141 -4.13 12.42 21.30
N ASP A 142 -5.27 12.42 20.61
CA ASP A 142 -6.56 12.09 21.21
C ASP A 142 -6.77 10.57 21.33
N LEU A 143 -7.64 10.15 22.25
CA LEU A 143 -7.93 8.74 22.53
C LEU A 143 -8.34 7.91 21.29
N PRO A 144 -9.19 8.39 20.36
CA PRO A 144 -9.52 7.63 19.15
C PRO A 144 -8.29 7.39 18.27
N LEU A 145 -7.39 8.37 18.19
CA LEU A 145 -6.19 8.28 17.38
C LEU A 145 -5.18 7.30 18.02
N SER A 146 -5.02 7.31 19.34
CA SER A 146 -4.17 6.34 20.03
C SER A 146 -4.68 4.90 19.88
N ILE A 147 -6.00 4.69 19.91
CA ILE A 147 -6.61 3.38 19.64
C ILE A 147 -6.32 2.95 18.20
N GLY A 148 -6.53 3.85 17.22
CA GLY A 148 -6.26 3.57 15.81
C GLY A 148 -4.80 3.20 15.55
N VAL A 149 -3.85 3.95 16.12
CA VAL A 149 -2.42 3.64 16.04
C VAL A 149 -2.12 2.28 16.67
N SER A 150 -2.71 1.97 17.83
CA SER A 150 -2.48 0.70 18.51
C SER A 150 -2.97 -0.50 17.68
N ILE A 151 -4.18 -0.42 17.12
CA ILE A 151 -4.73 -1.45 16.23
C ILE A 151 -3.84 -1.61 15.00
N PHE A 152 -3.44 -0.50 14.38
CA PHE A 152 -2.57 -0.50 13.21
C PHE A 152 -1.23 -1.20 13.49
N VAL A 153 -0.58 -0.88 14.62
CA VAL A 153 0.68 -1.50 15.03
C VAL A 153 0.51 -3.00 15.24
N VAL A 154 -0.53 -3.43 15.95
CA VAL A 154 -0.81 -4.85 16.19
C VAL A 154 -0.97 -5.60 14.88
N VAL A 155 -1.82 -5.11 13.97
CA VAL A 155 -2.08 -5.76 12.68
C VAL A 155 -0.83 -5.80 11.81
N THR A 156 -0.09 -4.68 11.72
CA THR A 156 1.11 -4.56 10.88
C THR A 156 2.25 -5.44 11.37
N VAL A 157 2.36 -5.69 12.68
CA VAL A 157 3.38 -6.59 13.24
C VAL A 157 2.93 -8.06 13.13
N ALA A 158 1.65 -8.34 13.34
CA ALA A 158 1.12 -9.70 13.34
C ALA A 158 1.30 -10.40 11.98
N VAL A 159 1.12 -9.68 10.86
CA VAL A 159 1.21 -10.26 9.51
C VAL A 159 2.63 -10.76 9.18
N PRO A 160 3.70 -9.94 9.25
CA PRO A 160 5.08 -10.40 9.09
C PRO A 160 5.48 -11.47 10.11
N ALA A 161 5.06 -11.34 11.37
CA ALA A 161 5.40 -12.29 12.42
C ALA A 161 4.81 -13.68 12.13
N ALA A 162 3.55 -13.75 11.68
CA ALA A 162 2.91 -15.00 11.28
C ALA A 162 3.64 -15.63 10.09
N VAL A 163 3.95 -14.85 9.06
CA VAL A 163 4.63 -15.34 7.85
C VAL A 163 6.04 -15.88 8.17
N LEU A 164 6.80 -15.17 9.01
CA LEU A 164 8.14 -15.61 9.42
C LEU A 164 8.09 -16.78 10.42
N GLY A 165 7.07 -16.83 11.27
CA GLY A 165 6.84 -17.93 12.21
C GLY A 165 6.55 -19.26 11.49
N LEU A 166 5.75 -19.24 10.43
CA LEU A 166 5.45 -20.42 9.61
C LEU A 166 6.71 -20.98 8.94
N LYS A 167 7.69 -20.14 8.58
CA LYS A 167 8.97 -20.58 7.99
C LYS A 167 9.87 -21.32 8.99
N LYS A 168 9.65 -21.16 10.30
CA LYS A 168 10.42 -21.83 11.37
C LYS A 168 9.80 -23.17 11.83
N GLY A 169 8.67 -23.60 11.26
CA GLY A 169 8.12 -24.94 11.51
C GLY A 169 9.10 -26.05 11.10
N PRO A 170 9.09 -27.21 11.79
CA PRO A 170 10.13 -28.23 11.63
C PRO A 170 10.22 -28.67 10.17
N ARG A 171 11.42 -28.52 9.59
CA ARG A 171 11.80 -29.21 8.36
C ARG A 171 11.92 -30.69 8.70
N THR A 172 10.82 -31.42 8.67
CA THR A 172 10.86 -32.88 8.59
C THR A 172 11.31 -33.22 7.17
N PHE A 173 12.60 -33.55 7.06
CA PHE A 173 13.10 -34.42 6.00
C PHE A 173 12.57 -35.84 6.22
#